data_AF-A0A533RWD9-F1
#
_entry.id   AF-A0A533RWD9-F1
#
_cell.length_a   1.000
_cell.length_b   1.000
_cell.length_c   1.000
_cell.angle_alpha   90.00
_cell.angle_beta   90.00
_cell.angle_gamma   90.00
#
_symmetry.space_group_name_H-M   'P 1'
#
loop_
_entity.id
_entity.type
_entity.pdbx_description
1 polymer ?
#
loop_
_entity_poly.entity_id
_entity_poly.type
_entity_poly.pdbx_seq_one_letter_code
_entity_poly.pdbx_strand_id
1 'polypeptide(L)'
;DQVQPPPWSQIAKTSSHTSRQPEDPDWWFTRAASILRKTYIHGPIGIERLRAEYGGRHRKGVSREHTRKGSGANIRKILQQLEAAGLIETSKNKGRTITSQGRRTLDKLAADIREQLEKTHPELKKYP
;
A
#
# COMPACT_ATOMS: atom_id res chain seq x y z
N ASP A 1 10.89 -15.19 -0.48
CA ASP A 1 9.83 -14.16 -0.52
C ASP A 1 9.34 -13.77 0.86
N GLN A 2 9.71 -12.58 1.33
CA GLN A 2 9.39 -12.10 2.69
C GLN A 2 7.97 -11.51 2.82
N VAL A 3 7.37 -11.11 1.70
CA VAL A 3 5.98 -10.61 1.65
C VAL A 3 5.10 -11.74 1.14
N GLN A 4 4.33 -12.34 2.03
CA GLN A 4 3.43 -13.45 1.71
C GLN A 4 2.02 -13.18 2.24
N PRO A 5 0.95 -13.46 1.48
CA PRO A 5 -0.40 -13.33 1.97
C PRO A 5 -0.63 -14.27 3.18
N PRO A 6 -1.17 -13.76 4.31
CA PRO A 6 -1.58 -14.61 5.41
C PRO A 6 -2.68 -15.59 4.98
N PRO A 7 -2.85 -16.76 5.65
CA PRO A 7 -3.84 -17.76 5.25
C PRO A 7 -5.27 -17.23 5.15
N TRP A 8 -5.64 -16.27 6.01
CA TRP A 8 -6.98 -15.67 6.02
C TRP A 8 -7.21 -14.62 4.94
N SER A 9 -6.17 -14.16 4.22
CA SER A 9 -6.26 -13.06 3.27
C SER A 9 -7.16 -13.36 2.06
N GLN A 10 -7.32 -14.63 1.69
CA GLN A 10 -8.18 -15.06 0.58
C GLN A 10 -9.68 -15.08 0.96
N ILE A 11 -9.97 -15.23 2.25
CA ILE A 11 -11.34 -15.42 2.75
C ILE A 11 -11.88 -14.11 3.36
N ALA A 12 -10.98 -13.31 3.94
CA ALA A 12 -11.34 -12.07 4.62
C ALA A 12 -11.57 -10.92 3.64
N LYS A 13 -12.55 -10.08 3.97
CA LYS A 13 -12.70 -8.78 3.32
C LYS A 13 -11.57 -7.82 3.70
N THR A 14 -11.22 -6.91 2.79
CA THR A 14 -10.12 -5.95 3.00
C THR A 14 -10.39 -4.98 4.15
N SER A 15 -11.65 -4.60 4.37
CA SER A 15 -12.01 -3.66 5.42
C SER A 15 -13.48 -3.78 5.88
N SER A 16 -13.86 -2.98 6.87
CA SER A 16 -15.25 -2.90 7.31
C SER A 16 -16.17 -2.30 6.25
N HIS A 17 -15.68 -1.37 5.40
CA HIS A 17 -16.50 -0.67 4.40
C HIS A 17 -16.78 -1.52 3.15
N THR A 18 -15.97 -2.54 2.89
CA THR A 18 -16.14 -3.47 1.76
C THR A 18 -17.19 -4.53 2.10
N SER A 19 -18.04 -4.88 1.12
CA SER A 19 -19.08 -5.90 1.26
C SER A 19 -18.61 -7.30 0.85
N ARG A 20 -17.76 -7.40 -0.19
CA ARG A 20 -17.23 -8.65 -0.73
C ARG A 20 -15.73 -8.79 -0.47
N GLN A 21 -15.22 -10.00 -0.63
CA GLN A 21 -13.79 -10.29 -0.68
C GLN A 21 -13.15 -9.65 -1.93
N PRO A 22 -11.83 -9.42 -1.93
CA PRO A 22 -11.09 -9.06 -3.14
C PRO A 22 -11.27 -10.12 -4.23
N GLU A 23 -11.55 -9.67 -5.46
CA GLU A 23 -11.63 -10.55 -6.64
C GLU A 23 -10.22 -10.88 -7.18
N ASP A 24 -9.29 -9.94 -7.07
CA ASP A 24 -7.89 -10.11 -7.46
C ASP A 24 -7.16 -11.00 -6.42
N PRO A 25 -6.61 -12.17 -6.81
CA PRO A 25 -5.83 -13.01 -5.90
C PRO A 25 -4.54 -12.33 -5.42
N ASP A 26 -3.98 -11.41 -6.20
CA ASP A 26 -2.73 -10.70 -5.91
C ASP A 26 -2.95 -9.38 -5.15
N TRP A 27 -4.16 -9.16 -4.63
CA TRP A 27 -4.53 -7.92 -3.94
C TRP A 27 -3.58 -7.59 -2.77
N TRP A 28 -2.99 -8.61 -2.13
CA TRP A 28 -2.04 -8.42 -1.04
C TRP A 28 -0.77 -7.71 -1.51
N PHE A 29 -0.24 -8.12 -2.67
CA PHE A 29 0.92 -7.51 -3.30
C PHE A 29 0.62 -6.11 -3.80
N THR A 30 -0.55 -5.93 -4.43
CA THR A 30 -1.05 -4.61 -4.85
C THR A 30 -1.16 -3.65 -3.65
N ARG A 31 -1.67 -4.13 -2.51
CA ARG A 31 -1.75 -3.33 -1.29
C ARG A 31 -0.36 -3.04 -0.70
N ALA A 32 0.55 -4.00 -0.71
CA ALA A 32 1.92 -3.83 -0.25
C ALA A 32 2.69 -2.79 -1.07
N ALA A 33 2.62 -2.88 -2.41
CA ALA A 33 3.20 -1.90 -3.32
C ALA A 33 2.62 -0.48 -3.09
N SER A 34 1.30 -0.39 -2.91
CA SER A 34 0.62 0.89 -2.64
C SER A 34 1.08 1.52 -1.31
N ILE A 35 1.23 0.70 -0.25
CA ILE A 35 1.73 1.16 1.04
C ILE A 35 3.18 1.64 0.92
N LEU A 36 4.05 0.85 0.26
CA LEU A 36 5.46 1.19 0.07
C LEU A 36 5.64 2.52 -0.69
N ARG A 37 4.84 2.73 -1.75
CA ARG A 37 4.83 4.01 -2.49
C ARG A 37 4.36 5.18 -1.63
N LYS A 38 3.34 4.99 -0.77
CA LYS A 38 2.86 6.06 0.10
C LYS A 38 3.88 6.46 1.16
N THR A 39 4.57 5.48 1.75
CA THR A 39 5.66 5.74 2.70
C THR A 39 6.81 6.50 2.03
N TYR A 40 7.08 6.25 0.75
CA TYR A 40 8.06 7.02 -0.01
C TYR A 40 7.68 8.50 -0.16
N ILE A 41 6.43 8.76 -0.54
CA ILE A 41 5.96 10.12 -0.90
C ILE A 41 5.70 10.99 0.33
N HIS A 42 5.01 10.45 1.34
CA HIS A 42 4.53 11.25 2.47
C HIS A 42 5.48 11.21 3.69
N GLY A 43 6.61 10.51 3.59
CA GLY A 43 7.59 10.39 4.66
C GLY A 43 7.12 9.46 5.80
N PRO A 44 7.42 9.78 7.08
CA PRO A 44 7.08 8.91 8.20
C PRO A 44 5.56 8.79 8.37
N ILE A 45 5.04 7.57 8.20
CA ILE A 45 3.60 7.29 8.28
C ILE A 45 3.28 6.26 9.35
N GLY A 46 2.23 6.54 10.13
CA GLY A 46 1.64 5.60 11.09
C GLY A 46 0.49 4.79 10.51
N ILE A 47 0.12 3.72 11.22
CA ILE A 47 -1.00 2.84 10.85
C ILE A 47 -2.32 3.61 10.78
N GLU A 48 -2.55 4.55 11.70
CA GLU A 48 -3.83 5.26 11.78
C GLU A 48 -4.10 6.15 10.56
N ARG A 49 -3.05 6.78 10.02
CA ARG A 49 -3.13 7.57 8.78
C ARG A 49 -3.44 6.67 7.58
N LEU A 50 -2.75 5.52 7.46
CA LEU A 50 -3.05 4.55 6.40
C LEU A 50 -4.46 3.99 6.51
N ARG A 51 -4.98 3.78 7.72
CA ARG A 51 -6.36 3.34 7.92
C ARG A 51 -7.37 4.41 7.50
N ALA A 52 -7.07 5.69 7.68
CA ALA A 52 -7.92 6.76 7.18
C ALA A 52 -7.92 6.80 5.64
N GLU A 53 -6.74 6.69 5.03
CA GLU A 53 -6.59 6.73 3.57
C GLU A 53 -7.17 5.50 2.84
N TYR A 54 -7.04 4.31 3.42
CA TYR A 54 -7.67 3.09 2.93
C TYR A 54 -9.05 2.84 3.56
N GLY A 55 -9.62 3.88 4.15
CA GLY A 55 -11.02 3.90 4.57
C GLY A 55 -11.95 4.19 3.39
N GLY A 56 -13.24 4.07 3.63
CA GLY A 56 -14.24 4.26 2.58
C GLY A 56 -15.63 4.46 3.16
N ARG A 57 -16.57 4.81 2.27
CA ARG A 57 -17.98 4.96 2.62
C ARG A 57 -18.57 3.59 2.93
N HIS A 58 -19.11 3.41 4.14
CA HIS A 58 -19.73 2.16 4.56
C HIS A 58 -21.25 2.30 4.56
N ARG A 59 -21.90 1.44 3.78
CA ARG A 59 -23.36 1.34 3.71
C ARG A 59 -23.88 0.64 4.98
N LYS A 60 -24.81 1.29 5.69
CA LYS A 60 -25.44 0.77 6.93
C LYS A 60 -26.82 0.14 6.71
N GLY A 61 -27.20 -0.15 5.46
CA GLY A 61 -28.54 -0.64 5.14
C GLY A 61 -29.55 0.52 5.09
N VAL A 62 -30.39 0.63 6.12
CA VAL A 62 -31.49 1.61 6.22
C VAL A 62 -31.00 2.99 6.69
N SER A 63 -29.93 3.03 7.49
CA SER A 63 -29.38 4.28 8.03
C SER A 63 -28.45 4.98 7.03
N ARG A 64 -28.27 6.30 7.21
CA ARG A 64 -27.38 7.13 6.38
C ARG A 64 -25.95 6.57 6.37
N GLU A 65 -25.31 6.72 5.22
CA GLU A 65 -23.96 6.24 5.00
C GLU A 65 -22.93 7.14 5.69
N HIS A 66 -21.88 6.54 6.24
CA HIS A 66 -20.78 7.27 6.86
C HIS A 66 -19.46 6.63 6.49
N THR A 67 -18.39 7.45 6.48
CA THR A 67 -17.03 6.95 6.29
C THR A 67 -16.60 6.07 7.46
N ARG A 68 -15.91 4.99 7.14
CA ARG A 68 -15.26 4.09 8.10
C ARG A 68 -13.81 3.89 7.72
N LYS A 69 -12.94 3.89 8.73
CA LYS A 69 -11.52 3.62 8.57
C LYS A 69 -11.28 2.17 8.13
N GLY A 70 -10.22 1.95 7.36
CA GLY A 70 -9.79 0.64 6.87
C GLY A 70 -9.36 -0.32 7.99
N SER A 71 -9.19 -1.59 7.61
CA SER A 71 -8.70 -2.64 8.51
C SER A 71 -7.26 -2.34 8.93
N GLY A 72 -7.02 -2.29 10.25
CA GLY A 72 -5.68 -2.12 10.79
C GLY A 72 -4.83 -3.39 10.70
N ALA A 73 -5.45 -4.57 10.70
CA ALA A 73 -4.75 -5.85 10.70
C ALA A 73 -3.94 -6.06 9.42
N ASN A 74 -4.58 -5.85 8.25
CA ASN A 74 -3.96 -6.02 6.94
C ASN A 74 -2.75 -5.08 6.79
N ILE A 75 -2.95 -3.80 7.07
CA ILE A 75 -1.91 -2.77 6.98
C ILE A 75 -0.74 -3.09 7.92
N ARG A 76 -1.02 -3.50 9.17
CA ARG A 76 0.01 -3.84 10.15
C ARG A 76 0.86 -5.02 9.68
N LYS A 77 0.22 -6.09 9.19
CA LYS A 77 0.91 -7.31 8.73
C LYS A 77 1.76 -7.04 7.50
N ILE A 78 1.26 -6.30 6.52
CA ILE A 78 2.04 -5.88 5.35
C ILE A 78 3.28 -5.10 5.78
N LEU A 79 3.12 -4.12 6.67
CA LEU A 79 4.26 -3.33 7.12
C LEU A 79 5.28 -4.15 7.92
N GLN A 80 4.84 -5.14 8.70
CA GLN A 80 5.75 -6.08 9.37
C GLN A 80 6.56 -6.91 8.35
N GLN A 81 5.92 -7.35 7.27
CA GLN A 81 6.59 -8.09 6.19
C GLN A 81 7.57 -7.22 5.40
N LEU A 82 7.20 -5.97 5.10
CA LEU A 82 8.08 -5.01 4.42
C LEU A 82 9.28 -4.60 5.29
N GLU A 83 9.09 -4.56 6.61
CA GLU A 83 10.16 -4.36 7.59
C GLU A 83 11.09 -5.57 7.66
N ALA A 84 10.56 -6.79 7.68
CA ALA A 84 11.35 -8.02 7.57
C ALA A 84 12.12 -8.13 6.23
N ALA A 85 11.58 -7.54 5.16
CA ALA A 85 12.24 -7.45 3.86
C ALA A 85 13.32 -6.33 3.79
N GLY A 86 13.48 -5.50 4.82
CA GLY A 86 14.46 -4.41 4.85
C GLY A 86 14.10 -3.19 4.00
N LEU A 87 12.86 -3.09 3.51
CA LEU A 87 12.41 -1.98 2.65
C LEU A 87 11.88 -0.79 3.46
N ILE A 88 11.42 -1.06 4.68
CA ILE A 88 10.86 -0.09 5.61
C ILE A 88 11.56 -0.23 6.96
N GLU A 89 11.78 0.89 7.64
CA GLU A 89 12.32 0.95 8.99
C GLU A 89 11.36 1.67 9.94
N THR A 90 11.40 1.26 11.21
CA THR A 90 10.65 1.95 12.27
C THR A 90 11.45 3.18 12.73
N SER A 91 10.87 4.36 12.56
CA SER A 91 11.46 5.62 13.04
C SER A 91 10.98 5.91 14.46
N LYS A 92 11.92 6.17 15.39
CA LYS A 92 11.61 6.42 16.81
C LYS A 92 10.51 7.49 16.95
N ASN A 93 9.36 7.09 17.48
CA ASN A 93 8.16 7.90 17.75
C ASN A 93 7.47 8.59 16.56
N LYS A 94 7.93 8.41 15.31
CA LYS A 94 7.35 9.08 14.13
C LYS A 94 6.59 8.14 13.18
N GLY A 95 6.65 6.84 13.44
CA GLY A 95 6.00 5.82 12.61
C GLY A 95 7.01 5.05 11.77
N ARG A 96 6.71 4.84 10.50
CA ARG A 96 7.55 4.04 9.59
C ARG A 96 8.06 4.88 8.43
N THR A 97 9.35 4.74 8.15
CA THR A 97 10.07 5.46 7.11
C THR A 97 10.63 4.45 6.11
N ILE A 98 10.84 4.88 4.87
CA ILE A 98 11.46 4.03 3.85
C ILE A 98 12.98 3.93 4.09
N THR A 99 13.57 2.76 3.87
CA THR A 99 15.03 2.59 3.94
C THR A 99 15.70 3.10 2.66
N SER A 100 17.03 3.28 2.70
CA SER A 100 17.83 3.57 1.52
C SER A 100 17.69 2.50 0.43
N GLN A 101 17.62 1.23 0.84
CA GLN A 101 17.38 0.10 -0.05
C GLN A 101 15.98 0.18 -0.68
N GLY A 102 14.94 0.41 0.13
CA GLY A 102 13.57 0.56 -0.37
C GLY A 102 13.45 1.68 -1.40
N ARG A 103 14.07 2.83 -1.12
CA ARG A 103 14.13 3.97 -2.05
C ARG A 103 14.80 3.61 -3.37
N ARG A 104 16.00 3.00 -3.32
CA ARG A 104 16.74 2.56 -4.51
C ARG A 104 15.92 1.60 -5.37
N THR A 105 15.20 0.66 -4.76
CA THR A 105 14.37 -0.30 -5.51
C THR A 105 13.21 0.37 -6.23
N LEU A 106 12.52 1.32 -5.57
CA LEU A 106 11.43 2.07 -6.19
C LEU A 106 11.93 2.97 -7.32
N ASP A 107 13.03 3.68 -7.11
CA ASP A 107 13.58 4.59 -8.11
C ASP A 107 14.06 3.82 -9.36
N LYS A 108 14.65 2.63 -9.18
CA LYS A 108 15.02 1.75 -10.30
C LYS A 108 13.78 1.29 -11.09
N LEU A 109 12.76 0.79 -10.40
CA LEU A 109 11.51 0.36 -11.04
C LEU A 109 10.82 1.52 -11.77
N ALA A 110 10.85 2.73 -11.20
CA ALA A 110 10.31 3.92 -11.84
C ALA A 110 11.06 4.27 -13.14
N ALA A 111 12.39 4.15 -13.14
CA ALA A 111 13.19 4.37 -14.34
C ALA A 111 12.89 3.33 -15.44
N ASP A 112 12.76 2.05 -15.07
CA ASP A 112 12.42 0.96 -16.01
C ASP A 112 11.02 1.19 -16.62
N ILE A 113 10.03 1.54 -15.79
CA ILE A 113 8.66 1.85 -16.26
C ILE A 113 8.66 3.09 -17.16
N ARG A 114 9.46 4.11 -16.83
CA ARG A 114 9.58 5.31 -17.67
C ARG A 114 10.12 4.97 -19.06
N GLU A 115 11.18 4.17 -19.14
CA GLU A 115 11.75 3.76 -20.43
C GLU A 115 10.72 3.00 -21.28
N GLN A 116 9.90 2.15 -20.66
CA GLN A 116 8.80 1.46 -21.35
C GLN A 116 7.72 2.44 -21.84
N LEU A 117 7.35 3.43 -21.00
CA LEU A 117 6.34 4.42 -21.37
C LEU A 117 6.81 5.37 -22.47
N GLU A 118 8.09 5.75 -22.50
CA GLU A 118 8.67 6.58 -23.56
C GLU A 118 8.64 5.90 -24.93
N LYS A 119 8.73 4.56 -24.98
CA LYS A 119 8.59 3.79 -26.22
C LYS A 119 7.16 3.87 -26.78
N THR A 120 6.17 3.88 -25.90
CA THR A 120 4.75 3.94 -26.27
C THR A 120 4.28 5.39 -26.51
N HIS A 121 4.79 6.35 -25.74
CA HIS A 121 4.40 7.76 -25.77
C HIS A 121 5.65 8.66 -25.85
N PRO A 122 6.06 9.08 -27.07
CA PRO A 122 7.29 9.85 -27.25
C PRO A 122 7.25 11.26 -26.63
N GLU A 123 6.06 11.78 -26.33
CA GLU A 123 5.86 13.09 -25.68
C GLU A 123 6.50 13.19 -24.29
N LEU A 124 6.66 12.05 -23.61
CA LEU A 124 7.20 11.99 -22.26
C LEU A 124 8.69 12.32 -22.20
N LYS A 125 9.44 12.22 -23.32
CA LYS A 125 10.87 12.58 -23.39
C LYS A 125 11.15 14.04 -23.04
N LYS A 126 10.13 14.91 -23.16
CA LYS A 126 10.25 16.33 -22.82
C LYS A 126 10.42 16.55 -21.31
N TYR A 127 9.97 15.62 -20.48
CA TYR A 127 9.98 15.75 -19.03
C TYR A 127 11.03 14.82 -18.42
N PRO A 128 12.10 15.38 -17.81
CA PRO A 128 13.15 14.59 -17.18
C PRO A 128 12.71 13.92 -15.87
#